data_AF-A0A0D9Y8H9-F1
#
_entry.id   AF-A0A0D9Y8H9-F1
#
_cell.length_a   1.000
_cell.length_b   1.000
_cell.length_c   1.000
_cell.angle_alpha   90.00
_cell.angle_beta   90.00
_cell.angle_gamma   90.00
#
_symmetry.space_group_name_H-M   'P 1'
#
loop_
_entity.id
_entity.type
_entity.pdbx_description
1 polymer ?
#
loop_
_entity_poly.entity_id
_entity_poly.type
_entity_poly.pdbx_seq_one_letter_code
_entity_poly.pdbx_strand_id
1 'polypeptide(L)'
;MRLLVLKCLVIAAAMQMQAASGAPPTAAKLAHCLKSCGDANISYPYGVGAGCFRPGFELTCDHSTKPPKLLLLGVATNTNTTTTKIVDQYRDGYVQAYVSFNIATTPGVLGTYNRTWESPGRILTIRPDYYALVAVGCGIEVYLVDPDTEDMLGYCFSMCTDMAMMHKEAEGKACSGMGCCVVTFRRPVRAFRVSITQREATQPFQVANASTIKVFLSDEYTTYHYNFTIGDLLSDEINETTVASTSAYLLTIIADQPNCTIAQKDPERYACGDNKCLDADDENGGYRCACINKYTNSNPYLEGDCDQVDDGGAHGGCGGRGCQLRTCSRDRVTVMAMATPAVDDGSSGGYGAASVVDEPWTKNSTAVAVDEDRGQGGRGPPRR
;
A
#
# COMPACT_ATOMS: atom_id res chain seq x y z
N MET A 1 49.30 -35.82 -49.50
CA MET A 1 48.21 -34.85 -49.75
C MET A 1 46.88 -35.54 -49.49
N ARG A 2 46.25 -35.30 -48.33
CA ARG A 2 44.80 -35.20 -48.12
C ARG A 2 44.52 -35.24 -46.62
N LEU A 3 44.34 -34.03 -46.08
CA LEU A 3 43.79 -33.74 -44.77
C LEU A 3 42.41 -34.40 -44.62
N LEU A 4 42.18 -35.11 -43.52
CA LEU A 4 40.85 -35.40 -42.99
C LEU A 4 40.75 -34.69 -41.64
N VAL A 5 40.37 -33.41 -41.68
CA VAL A 5 40.00 -32.64 -40.49
C VAL A 5 38.54 -32.96 -40.19
N LEU A 6 38.32 -33.76 -39.15
CA LEU A 6 37.01 -34.03 -38.58
C LEU A 6 36.51 -32.73 -37.92
N LYS A 7 35.53 -32.07 -38.54
CA LYS A 7 34.86 -30.90 -37.95
C LYS A 7 33.91 -31.37 -36.84
N CYS A 8 34.33 -31.24 -35.58
CA CYS A 8 33.40 -31.20 -34.45
C CYS A 8 32.63 -29.88 -34.50
N LEU A 9 31.39 -29.91 -35.00
CA LEU A 9 30.41 -28.86 -34.79
C LEU A 9 29.88 -28.99 -33.36
N VAL A 10 30.53 -28.31 -32.42
CA VAL A 10 29.93 -28.02 -31.11
C VAL A 10 28.97 -26.86 -31.35
N ILE A 11 27.69 -27.15 -31.53
CA ILE A 11 26.64 -26.14 -31.49
C ILE A 11 26.52 -25.71 -30.04
N ALA A 12 27.26 -24.67 -29.64
CA ALA A 12 26.97 -23.96 -28.42
C ALA A 12 25.62 -23.27 -28.62
N ALA A 13 24.55 -23.87 -28.10
CA ALA A 13 23.30 -23.18 -27.91
C ALA A 13 23.57 -22.09 -26.85
N ALA A 14 23.93 -20.90 -27.32
CA ALA A 14 23.90 -19.72 -26.49
C ALA A 14 22.43 -19.50 -26.11
N MET A 15 22.04 -19.92 -24.91
CA MET A 15 20.91 -19.31 -24.23
C MET A 15 21.30 -17.84 -24.08
N GLN A 16 20.89 -17.01 -25.03
CA GLN A 16 20.84 -15.59 -24.85
C GLN A 16 19.91 -15.37 -23.66
N MET A 17 20.49 -15.10 -22.49
CA MET A 17 19.82 -14.35 -21.46
C MET A 17 19.52 -13.01 -22.10
N GLN A 18 18.34 -12.89 -22.72
CA GLN A 18 17.81 -11.60 -23.11
C GLN A 18 17.79 -10.81 -21.81
N ALA A 19 18.57 -9.74 -21.75
CA ALA A 19 18.43 -8.78 -20.67
C ALA A 19 16.95 -8.40 -20.65
N ALA A 20 16.28 -8.65 -19.52
CA ALA A 20 14.89 -8.27 -19.38
C ALA A 20 14.80 -6.76 -19.61
N SER A 21 14.06 -6.36 -20.65
CA SER A 21 13.80 -4.95 -20.93
C SER A 21 13.15 -4.31 -19.69
N GLY A 22 13.65 -3.15 -19.28
CA GLY A 22 13.09 -2.34 -18.20
C GLY A 22 12.14 -1.26 -18.71
N ALA A 23 12.00 -1.12 -20.03
CA ALA A 23 11.04 -0.22 -20.67
C ALA A 23 9.59 -0.61 -20.31
N PRO A 24 8.68 0.37 -20.20
CA PRO A 24 7.30 0.10 -19.79
C PRO A 24 6.58 -0.76 -20.85
N PRO A 25 5.92 -1.87 -20.46
CA PRO A 25 5.08 -2.64 -21.35
C PRO A 25 3.69 -1.99 -21.52
N THR A 26 2.97 -2.38 -22.57
CA THR A 26 1.54 -2.06 -22.69
C THR A 26 0.69 -2.96 -21.80
N ALA A 27 -0.46 -2.47 -21.35
CA ALA A 27 -1.42 -3.26 -20.57
C ALA A 27 -1.83 -4.57 -21.27
N ALA A 28 -1.95 -4.55 -22.61
CA ALA A 28 -2.28 -5.72 -23.42
C ALA A 28 -1.22 -6.83 -23.32
N LYS A 29 0.07 -6.47 -23.28
CA LYS A 29 1.16 -7.45 -23.11
C LYS A 29 1.06 -8.16 -21.75
N LEU A 30 0.57 -7.47 -20.72
CA LEU A 30 0.39 -8.00 -19.37
C LEU A 30 -0.99 -8.61 -19.11
N ALA A 31 -1.85 -8.77 -20.13
CA ALA A 31 -3.20 -9.31 -19.95
C ALA A 31 -3.22 -10.76 -19.41
N HIS A 32 -2.17 -11.53 -19.71
CA HIS A 32 -1.99 -12.91 -19.27
C HIS A 32 -1.48 -13.04 -17.82
N CYS A 33 -1.03 -11.94 -17.20
CA CYS A 33 -0.44 -11.94 -15.86
C CYS A 33 -1.51 -12.03 -14.77
N LEU A 34 -1.15 -12.64 -13.64
CA LEU A 34 -1.99 -12.71 -12.45
C LEU A 34 -2.35 -11.29 -11.98
N LYS A 35 -3.66 -11.04 -11.75
CA LYS A 35 -4.17 -9.72 -11.38
C LYS A 35 -4.40 -9.54 -9.89
N SER A 36 -4.59 -10.62 -9.13
CA SER A 36 -4.79 -10.54 -7.69
C SER A 36 -4.27 -11.78 -6.96
N CYS A 37 -3.98 -11.62 -5.68
CA CYS A 37 -3.60 -12.69 -4.76
C CYS A 37 -4.34 -12.49 -3.45
N GLY A 38 -5.32 -13.35 -3.16
CA GLY A 38 -6.26 -13.09 -2.08
C GLY A 38 -7.04 -11.80 -2.35
N ASP A 39 -7.01 -10.89 -1.40
CA ASP A 39 -7.69 -9.59 -1.49
C ASP A 39 -6.82 -8.48 -2.11
N ALA A 40 -5.52 -8.74 -2.35
CA ALA A 40 -4.57 -7.76 -2.87
C ALA A 40 -4.58 -7.71 -4.39
N ASN A 41 -4.66 -6.50 -4.98
CA ASN A 41 -4.50 -6.31 -6.42
C ASN A 41 -3.01 -6.26 -6.81
N ILE A 42 -2.69 -6.71 -8.03
CA ILE A 42 -1.33 -6.77 -8.55
C ILE A 42 -1.22 -5.88 -9.78
N SER A 43 -0.30 -4.91 -9.71
CA SER A 43 -0.06 -3.95 -10.79
C SER A 43 1.43 -3.84 -11.08
N TYR A 44 1.76 -3.72 -12.37
CA TYR A 44 3.13 -3.43 -12.80
C TYR A 44 3.63 -2.12 -12.14
N PRO A 45 4.88 -2.00 -11.66
CA PRO A 45 6.05 -2.83 -11.98
C PRO A 45 6.10 -4.18 -11.26
N TYR A 46 5.21 -4.41 -10.29
CA TYR A 46 5.14 -5.68 -9.59
C TYR A 46 4.35 -6.73 -10.36
N GLY A 47 4.66 -8.00 -10.10
CA GLY A 47 3.99 -9.11 -10.76
C GLY A 47 4.45 -10.46 -10.27
N VAL A 48 3.64 -11.48 -10.56
CA VAL A 48 3.92 -12.88 -10.24
C VAL A 48 4.18 -13.63 -11.53
N GLY A 49 5.32 -14.31 -11.61
CA GLY A 49 5.70 -15.12 -12.78
C GLY A 49 6.51 -14.37 -13.84
N ALA A 50 7.24 -15.13 -14.64
CA ALA A 50 8.17 -14.61 -15.63
C ALA A 50 7.46 -13.70 -16.65
N GLY A 51 8.03 -12.52 -16.89
CA GLY A 51 7.50 -11.54 -17.85
C GLY A 51 6.36 -10.66 -17.32
N CYS A 52 5.95 -10.83 -16.06
CA CYS A 52 4.86 -10.07 -15.45
C CYS A 52 5.31 -8.93 -14.54
N PHE A 53 6.62 -8.83 -14.28
CA PHE A 53 7.20 -7.85 -13.37
C PHE A 53 8.46 -7.22 -13.99
N ARG A 54 8.81 -6.03 -13.50
CA ARG A 54 10.10 -5.40 -13.74
C ARG A 54 11.17 -6.09 -12.89
N PRO A 55 12.39 -6.34 -13.38
CA PRO A 55 13.46 -6.93 -12.56
C PRO A 55 13.60 -6.23 -11.20
N GLY A 56 13.56 -7.01 -10.11
CA GLY A 56 13.55 -6.52 -8.73
C GLY A 56 12.17 -6.36 -8.09
N PHE A 57 11.08 -6.48 -8.86
CA PHE A 57 9.70 -6.29 -8.41
C PHE A 57 8.88 -7.59 -8.38
N GLU A 58 9.57 -8.74 -8.34
CA GLU A 58 8.92 -10.04 -8.32
C GLU A 58 8.14 -10.25 -7.02
N LEU A 59 6.87 -10.64 -7.17
CA LEU A 59 6.00 -11.02 -6.07
C LEU A 59 5.79 -12.53 -6.04
N THR A 60 5.50 -13.02 -4.84
CA THR A 60 5.05 -14.39 -4.61
C THR A 60 3.66 -14.36 -3.99
N CYS A 61 2.75 -15.14 -4.56
CA CYS A 61 1.45 -15.40 -3.95
C CYS A 61 1.54 -16.67 -3.10
N ASP A 62 1.53 -16.52 -1.79
CA ASP A 62 1.58 -17.64 -0.85
C ASP A 62 0.18 -18.22 -0.65
N HIS A 63 -0.03 -19.42 -1.18
CA HIS A 63 -1.27 -20.19 -1.07
C HIS A 63 -1.34 -21.10 0.16
N SER A 64 -0.34 -21.05 1.04
CA SER A 64 -0.35 -21.82 2.30
C SER A 64 -1.38 -21.30 3.31
N THR A 65 -1.79 -20.03 3.18
CA THR A 65 -2.82 -19.38 4.00
C THR A 65 -4.13 -19.19 3.24
N LYS A 66 -5.23 -18.98 3.97
CA LYS A 66 -6.54 -18.62 3.42
C LYS A 66 -7.07 -17.35 4.10
N PRO A 67 -7.23 -16.22 3.37
CA PRO A 67 -6.90 -16.03 1.95
C PRO A 67 -5.38 -16.12 1.66
N PRO A 68 -4.98 -16.33 0.39
CA PRO A 68 -3.57 -16.26 -0.01
C PRO A 68 -2.94 -14.91 0.34
N LYS A 69 -1.67 -14.92 0.72
CA LYS A 69 -0.92 -13.70 1.11
C LYS A 69 0.04 -13.28 0.01
N LEU A 70 0.08 -11.99 -0.31
CA LEU A 70 1.01 -11.41 -1.28
C LEU A 70 2.31 -11.01 -0.60
N LEU A 71 3.44 -11.50 -1.10
CA LEU A 71 4.75 -11.31 -0.51
C LEU A 71 5.72 -10.70 -1.53
N LEU A 72 6.47 -9.70 -1.10
CA LEU A 72 7.66 -9.22 -1.80
C LEU A 72 8.89 -9.88 -1.16
N LEU A 73 9.57 -10.72 -1.94
CA LEU A 73 10.75 -11.46 -1.48
C LEU A 73 12.03 -10.74 -1.90
N GLY A 74 12.90 -10.46 -0.93
CA GLY A 74 14.26 -10.01 -1.19
C GLY A 74 15.16 -11.16 -1.66
N VAL A 75 16.29 -10.80 -2.28
CA VAL A 75 17.38 -11.75 -2.52
C VAL A 75 17.83 -12.31 -1.18
N ALA A 76 17.81 -13.64 -1.04
CA ALA A 76 18.31 -14.30 0.15
C ALA A 76 19.81 -13.99 0.32
N THR A 77 20.15 -13.13 1.27
CA THR A 77 21.51 -13.07 1.79
C THR A 77 21.68 -14.17 2.83
N ASN A 78 22.93 -14.57 3.07
CA ASN A 78 23.34 -15.78 3.78
C ASN A 78 22.79 -15.94 5.22
N THR A 79 22.01 -14.98 5.73
CA THR A 79 21.56 -14.96 7.13
C THR A 79 20.10 -14.59 7.37
N ASN A 80 19.27 -14.19 6.39
CA ASN A 80 17.79 -14.09 6.49
C ASN A 80 17.18 -13.59 5.17
N THR A 81 16.02 -14.14 4.77
CA THR A 81 15.22 -13.60 3.67
C THR A 81 14.26 -12.54 4.21
N THR A 82 14.52 -11.25 3.98
CA THR A 82 13.54 -10.22 4.34
C THR A 82 12.33 -10.37 3.42
N THR A 83 11.20 -10.71 4.02
CA THR A 83 9.92 -10.86 3.33
C THR A 83 9.02 -9.74 3.80
N THR A 84 8.51 -8.96 2.86
CA THR A 84 7.54 -7.89 3.15
C THR A 84 6.16 -8.34 2.70
N LYS A 85 5.21 -8.44 3.64
CA LYS A 85 3.81 -8.77 3.34
C LYS A 85 3.12 -7.54 2.77
N ILE A 86 2.66 -7.63 1.52
CA ILE A 86 1.90 -6.58 0.83
C ILE A 86 0.42 -6.76 1.12
N VAL A 87 -0.24 -5.66 1.47
CA VAL A 87 -1.70 -5.56 1.63
C VAL A 87 -2.35 -5.19 0.31
N ASP A 88 -1.88 -4.09 -0.31
CA ASP A 88 -2.38 -3.63 -1.60
C ASP A 88 -1.36 -2.72 -2.29
N GLN A 89 -1.59 -2.46 -3.58
CA GLN A 89 -0.75 -1.65 -4.45
C GLN A 89 -1.56 -0.56 -5.12
N TYR A 90 -1.06 0.68 -5.04
CA TYR A 90 -1.70 1.85 -5.61
C TYR A 90 -0.99 2.29 -6.88
N ARG A 91 -1.78 2.74 -7.86
CA ARG A 91 -1.30 3.11 -9.20
C ARG A 91 -0.44 4.38 -9.20
N ASP A 92 -0.52 5.19 -8.15
CA ASP A 92 0.33 6.36 -7.92
C ASP A 92 1.73 6.02 -7.38
N GLY A 93 2.03 4.73 -7.20
CA GLY A 93 3.33 4.20 -6.82
C GLY A 93 3.50 3.91 -5.33
N TYR A 94 2.44 3.97 -4.53
CA TYR A 94 2.48 3.53 -3.13
C TYR A 94 2.15 2.04 -3.00
N VAL A 95 2.76 1.38 -2.03
CA VAL A 95 2.48 0.00 -1.63
C VAL A 95 2.13 -0.01 -0.15
N GLN A 96 0.94 -0.52 0.19
CA GLN A 96 0.57 -0.75 1.57
C GLN A 96 1.19 -2.08 2.02
N ALA A 97 2.02 -2.05 3.06
CA ALA A 97 2.75 -3.24 3.51
C ALA A 97 2.86 -3.31 5.04
N TYR A 98 2.95 -4.54 5.56
CA TYR A 98 3.26 -4.77 6.97
C TYR A 98 4.77 -4.86 7.18
N VAL A 99 5.26 -4.05 8.11
CA VAL A 99 6.63 -4.11 8.63
C VAL A 99 6.54 -4.29 10.13
N SER A 100 6.72 -5.52 10.60
CA SER A 100 6.62 -5.86 12.01
C SER A 100 7.52 -7.02 12.41
N PHE A 101 7.85 -7.08 13.69
CA PHE A 101 8.69 -8.09 14.32
C PHE A 101 8.11 -8.53 15.66
N ASN A 102 8.02 -9.84 15.84
CA ASN A 102 7.87 -10.47 17.14
C ASN A 102 9.26 -10.94 17.59
N ILE A 103 9.72 -10.44 18.73
CA ILE A 103 11.04 -10.74 19.28
C ILE A 103 10.83 -11.52 20.57
N ALA A 104 11.07 -12.84 20.51
CA ALA A 104 11.04 -13.70 21.67
C ALA A 104 12.15 -13.28 22.66
N THR A 105 11.77 -13.12 23.92
CA THR A 105 12.62 -12.81 25.06
C THR A 105 12.52 -13.94 26.08
N THR A 106 13.51 -14.01 26.97
CA THR A 106 13.46 -14.96 28.08
C THR A 106 13.03 -14.23 29.35
N PRO A 107 11.86 -14.56 29.94
CA PRO A 107 11.40 -13.95 31.18
C PRO A 107 12.47 -13.98 32.27
N GLY A 108 12.70 -12.83 32.91
CA GLY A 108 13.69 -12.69 33.99
C GLY A 108 15.15 -12.64 33.55
N VAL A 109 15.46 -12.73 32.26
CA VAL A 109 16.81 -12.62 31.71
C VAL A 109 16.90 -11.35 30.87
N LEU A 110 17.77 -10.42 31.27
CA LEU A 110 18.05 -9.24 30.46
C LEU A 110 18.87 -9.63 29.24
N GLY A 111 18.48 -9.11 28.08
CA GLY A 111 19.17 -9.35 26.82
C GLY A 111 19.15 -8.14 25.89
N THR A 112 19.97 -8.23 24.85
CA THR A 112 19.97 -7.31 23.71
C THR A 112 19.54 -8.06 22.46
N TYR A 113 18.59 -7.49 21.72
CA TYR A 113 17.99 -8.11 20.55
C TYR A 113 18.12 -7.16 19.37
N ASN A 114 18.66 -7.68 18.27
CA ASN A 114 18.77 -6.94 17.02
C ASN A 114 17.81 -7.51 15.98
N ARG A 115 17.05 -6.65 15.31
CA ARG A 115 16.27 -6.99 14.13
C ARG A 115 16.50 -5.96 13.04
N THR A 116 16.66 -6.43 11.82
CA THR A 116 16.84 -5.56 10.66
C THR A 116 15.67 -5.76 9.73
N TRP A 117 15.07 -4.65 9.30
CA TRP A 117 14.22 -4.63 8.13
C TRP A 117 15.01 -4.01 6.98
N GLU A 118 14.97 -4.63 5.81
CA GLU A 118 15.47 -4.05 4.56
C GLU A 118 14.44 -4.31 3.47
N SER A 119 14.03 -3.25 2.77
CA SER A 119 13.19 -3.39 1.60
C SER A 119 13.86 -4.31 0.58
N PRO A 120 13.17 -5.34 0.07
CA PRO A 120 13.64 -6.15 -1.04
C PRO A 120 14.12 -5.30 -2.23
N GLY A 121 15.40 -5.44 -2.59
CA GLY A 121 16.01 -4.64 -3.66
C GLY A 121 16.07 -3.13 -3.38
N ARG A 122 15.76 -2.69 -2.16
CA ARG A 122 15.68 -1.29 -1.72
C ARG A 122 14.78 -0.44 -2.62
N ILE A 123 13.63 -1.01 -2.98
CA ILE A 123 12.63 -0.38 -3.87
C ILE A 123 11.46 0.25 -3.10
N LEU A 124 11.34 0.03 -1.79
CA LEU A 124 10.30 0.60 -0.93
C LEU A 124 10.93 1.56 0.07
N THR A 125 10.48 2.81 0.03
CA THR A 125 10.93 3.87 0.92
C THR A 125 9.86 4.18 1.96
N ILE A 126 10.25 4.14 3.24
CA ILE A 126 9.49 4.73 4.35
C ILE A 126 9.78 6.22 4.32
N ARG A 127 8.75 7.04 4.15
CA ARG A 127 8.88 8.51 4.21
C ARG A 127 8.78 9.00 5.66
N PRO A 128 9.53 10.05 6.03
CA PRO A 128 9.42 10.68 7.34
C PRO A 128 8.02 11.29 7.53
N ASP A 129 7.64 11.57 8.78
CA ASP A 129 6.41 12.27 9.20
C ASP A 129 5.07 11.55 8.93
N TYR A 130 5.07 10.47 8.15
CA TYR A 130 3.87 9.65 7.90
C TYR A 130 3.79 8.43 8.81
N TYR A 131 4.94 7.91 9.25
CA TYR A 131 5.02 6.69 10.03
C TYR A 131 6.04 6.82 11.14
N ALA A 132 5.79 6.12 12.23
CA ALA A 132 6.72 5.94 13.32
C ALA A 132 6.88 4.45 13.64
N LEU A 133 8.05 4.08 14.16
CA LEU A 133 8.30 2.75 14.69
C LEU A 133 7.78 2.68 16.13
N VAL A 134 6.81 1.81 16.38
CA VAL A 134 6.28 1.52 17.70
C VAL A 134 6.91 0.25 18.23
N ALA A 135 7.36 0.28 19.48
CA ALA A 135 7.79 -0.89 20.23
C ALA A 135 6.89 -1.08 21.44
N VAL A 136 6.34 -2.27 21.62
CA VAL A 136 5.51 -2.66 22.77
C VAL A 136 6.30 -3.66 23.60
N GLY A 137 6.52 -3.32 24.86
CA GLY A 137 7.31 -4.08 25.82
C GLY A 137 7.59 -3.27 27.07
N CYS A 138 8.06 -3.95 28.11
CA CYS A 138 8.30 -3.37 29.43
C CYS A 138 9.78 -3.37 29.78
N GLY A 139 10.29 -2.27 30.34
CA GLY A 139 11.70 -2.17 30.73
C GLY A 139 12.62 -2.27 29.54
N ILE A 140 12.27 -1.61 28.42
CA ILE A 140 13.03 -1.70 27.17
C ILE A 140 13.56 -0.34 26.74
N GLU A 141 14.76 -0.34 26.18
CA GLU A 141 15.31 0.76 25.40
C GLU A 141 15.45 0.32 23.96
N VAL A 142 15.00 1.17 23.05
CA VAL A 142 14.94 0.89 21.62
C VAL A 142 15.78 1.93 20.90
N TYR A 143 16.75 1.46 20.14
CA TYR A 143 17.61 2.26 19.29
C TYR A 143 17.34 1.92 17.83
N LEU A 144 17.01 2.93 17.05
CA LEU A 144 16.83 2.82 15.60
C LEU A 144 18.13 3.30 14.93
N VAL A 145 18.71 2.43 14.11
CA VAL A 145 20.04 2.62 13.52
C VAL A 145 19.97 2.40 12.02
N ASP A 146 20.69 3.21 11.27
CA ASP A 146 20.94 3.02 9.85
C ASP A 146 21.92 1.84 9.67
N PRO A 147 21.55 0.74 9.01
CA PRO A 147 22.40 -0.44 8.92
C PRO A 147 23.64 -0.23 8.03
N ASP A 148 23.66 0.79 7.17
CA ASP A 148 24.77 1.03 6.24
C ASP A 148 25.79 2.00 6.84
N THR A 149 25.32 3.07 7.49
CA THR A 149 26.19 4.10 8.07
C THR A 149 26.46 3.91 9.57
N GLU A 150 25.69 3.04 10.24
CA GLU A 150 25.65 2.89 11.70
C GLU A 150 25.21 4.16 12.46
N ASP A 151 24.61 5.13 11.74
CA ASP A 151 24.08 6.35 12.36
C ASP A 151 22.84 6.06 13.19
N MET A 152 22.75 6.69 14.37
CA MET A 152 21.53 6.64 15.18
C MET A 152 20.45 7.52 14.55
N LEU A 153 19.37 6.89 14.11
CA LEU A 153 18.20 7.55 13.52
C LEU A 153 17.24 8.05 14.61
N GLY A 154 17.17 7.35 15.74
CA GLY A 154 16.35 7.73 16.88
C GLY A 154 16.42 6.73 18.03
N TYR A 155 15.81 7.08 19.15
CA TYR A 155 15.72 6.21 20.32
C TYR A 155 14.43 6.45 21.09
N CYS A 156 13.94 5.43 21.80
CA CYS A 156 12.87 5.54 22.78
C CYS A 156 13.04 4.52 23.89
N PHE A 157 12.31 4.68 24.99
CA PHE A 157 12.27 3.69 26.05
C PHE A 157 10.84 3.52 26.58
N SER A 158 10.57 2.36 27.14
CA SER A 158 9.28 2.05 27.75
C SER A 158 9.46 1.37 29.10
N MET A 159 8.65 1.78 30.08
CA MET A 159 8.60 1.23 31.43
C MET A 159 7.17 0.80 31.75
N CYS A 160 7.01 0.01 32.81
CA CYS A 160 5.69 -0.23 33.38
C CYS A 160 5.69 0.09 34.86
N THR A 161 4.47 0.21 35.38
CA THR A 161 4.17 0.32 36.81
C THR A 161 3.10 -0.72 37.14
N ASP A 162 2.55 -0.68 38.35
CA ASP A 162 1.41 -1.52 38.73
C ASP A 162 0.24 -1.44 37.72
N MET A 163 -0.51 -2.53 37.61
CA MET A 163 -1.57 -2.66 36.62
C MET A 163 -2.68 -1.61 36.77
N ALA A 164 -2.98 -1.17 38.00
CA ALA A 164 -4.04 -0.19 38.22
C ALA A 164 -3.69 1.16 37.60
N MET A 165 -2.44 1.59 37.77
CA MET A 165 -1.92 2.79 37.13
C MET A 165 -1.81 2.64 35.60
N MET A 166 -1.35 1.49 35.10
CA MET A 166 -1.33 1.22 33.66
C MET A 166 -2.74 1.31 33.03
N HIS A 167 -3.75 0.70 33.67
CA HIS A 167 -5.14 0.76 33.22
C HIS A 167 -5.69 2.18 33.20
N LYS A 168 -5.33 3.00 34.20
CA LYS A 168 -5.82 4.38 34.31
C LYS A 168 -5.14 5.31 33.31
N GLU A 169 -3.83 5.17 33.15
CA GLU A 169 -3.03 6.17 32.46
C GLU A 169 -2.65 5.80 31.02
N ALA A 170 -2.57 4.51 30.66
CA ALA A 170 -2.08 4.07 29.36
C ALA A 170 -3.12 3.34 28.50
N GLU A 171 -4.06 2.61 29.10
CA GLU A 171 -5.05 1.80 28.37
C GLU A 171 -5.90 2.65 27.41
N GLY A 172 -5.89 2.26 26.13
CA GLY A 172 -6.64 2.93 25.06
C GLY A 172 -6.10 4.30 24.68
N LYS A 173 -4.89 4.68 25.11
CA LYS A 173 -4.28 5.98 24.82
C LYS A 173 -3.07 5.86 23.90
N ALA A 174 -2.66 7.00 23.35
CA ALA A 174 -1.45 7.10 22.55
C ALA A 174 -0.22 6.64 23.33
N CYS A 175 0.71 6.03 22.60
CA CYS A 175 1.92 5.48 23.18
C CYS A 175 2.84 6.57 23.76
N SER A 176 3.10 6.52 25.06
CA SER A 176 3.74 7.61 25.82
C SER A 176 4.86 7.16 26.78
N GLY A 177 5.41 5.96 26.56
CA GLY A 177 6.50 5.41 27.40
C GLY A 177 6.02 4.45 28.49
N MET A 178 4.71 4.24 28.65
CA MET A 178 4.14 3.20 29.52
C MET A 178 3.73 1.98 28.70
N GLY A 179 4.48 0.88 28.80
CA GLY A 179 4.24 -0.39 28.09
C GLY A 179 4.51 -0.38 26.59
N CYS A 180 4.68 0.79 25.98
CA CYS A 180 5.21 0.96 24.63
C CYS A 180 6.07 2.22 24.51
N CYS A 181 6.79 2.37 23.40
CA CYS A 181 7.44 3.62 23.00
C CYS A 181 7.46 3.80 21.48
N VAL A 182 7.73 5.02 21.02
CA VAL A 182 7.68 5.42 19.60
C VAL A 182 8.99 6.07 19.18
N VAL A 183 9.49 5.72 18.00
CA VAL A 183 10.62 6.38 17.33
C VAL A 183 10.17 6.89 15.97
N THR A 184 10.29 8.19 15.71
CA THR A 184 9.94 8.81 14.43
C THR A 184 11.13 8.79 13.46
N PHE A 185 10.85 8.67 12.16
CA PHE A 185 11.89 8.72 11.13
C PHE A 185 12.18 10.18 10.75
N ARG A 186 13.44 10.59 10.82
CA ARG A 186 13.87 11.98 10.50
C ARG A 186 14.23 12.18 9.03
N ARG A 187 14.46 11.10 8.30
CA ARG A 187 14.78 11.09 6.87
C ARG A 187 14.15 9.85 6.22
N PRO A 188 13.96 9.83 4.89
CA PRO A 188 13.46 8.63 4.23
C PRO A 188 14.45 7.47 4.39
N VAL A 189 13.93 6.28 4.65
CA VAL A 189 14.75 5.07 4.82
C VAL A 189 14.21 3.90 4.02
N ARG A 190 15.11 3.06 3.53
CA ARG A 190 14.78 1.79 2.84
C ARG A 190 15.22 0.55 3.62
N ALA A 191 15.97 0.77 4.70
CA ALA A 191 16.38 -0.23 5.65
C ALA A 191 16.55 0.43 7.02
N PHE A 192 16.34 -0.34 8.08
CA PHE A 192 16.65 0.08 9.44
C PHE A 192 16.97 -1.14 10.31
N ARG A 193 17.84 -0.94 11.29
CA ARG A 193 18.12 -1.90 12.35
C ARG A 193 17.56 -1.38 13.67
N VAL A 194 16.76 -2.20 14.33
CA VAL A 194 16.29 -1.97 15.70
C VAL A 194 17.17 -2.77 16.64
N SER A 195 17.80 -2.09 17.59
CA SER A 195 18.50 -2.69 18.71
C SER A 195 17.71 -2.43 19.99
N ILE A 196 17.27 -3.49 20.65
CA ILE A 196 16.46 -3.41 21.87
C ILE A 196 17.26 -3.97 23.03
N THR A 197 17.44 -3.18 24.08
CA THR A 197 18.09 -3.61 25.31
C THR A 197 17.08 -3.64 26.44
N GLN A 198 16.97 -4.78 27.11
CA GLN A 198 16.16 -4.90 28.32
C GLN A 198 16.92 -4.31 29.52
N ARG A 199 16.18 -3.61 30.38
CA ARG A 199 16.66 -3.06 31.64
C ARG A 199 15.95 -3.70 32.80
N GLU A 200 16.63 -3.72 33.94
CA GLU A 200 15.99 -4.06 35.20
C GLU A 200 14.92 -3.01 35.53
N ALA A 201 13.69 -3.47 35.69
CA ALA A 201 12.54 -2.63 35.97
C ALA A 201 11.60 -3.34 36.94
N THR A 202 11.05 -2.60 37.89
CA THR A 202 9.95 -3.08 38.72
C THR A 202 8.72 -3.25 37.83
N GLN A 203 8.30 -4.48 37.62
CA GLN A 203 7.21 -4.80 36.69
C GLN A 203 6.14 -5.66 37.37
N PRO A 204 4.86 -5.52 36.97
CA PRO A 204 3.80 -6.41 37.45
C PRO A 204 4.13 -7.87 37.14
N PHE A 205 3.76 -8.78 38.04
CA PHE A 205 3.96 -10.23 37.85
C PHE A 205 3.41 -10.73 36.51
N GLN A 206 2.26 -10.19 36.08
CA GLN A 206 1.62 -10.52 34.80
C GLN A 206 2.50 -10.16 33.60
N VAL A 207 3.17 -9.01 33.65
CA VAL A 207 4.06 -8.52 32.60
C VAL A 207 5.43 -9.21 32.69
N ALA A 208 5.85 -9.61 33.89
CA ALA A 208 7.12 -10.31 34.08
C ALA A 208 7.21 -11.65 33.33
N ASN A 209 6.05 -12.26 33.07
CA ASN A 209 5.95 -13.49 32.30
C ASN A 209 5.75 -13.25 30.79
N ALA A 210 5.59 -12.00 30.35
CA ALA A 210 5.50 -11.69 28.93
C ALA A 210 6.84 -12.00 28.26
N SER A 211 6.79 -12.79 27.20
CA SER A 211 7.97 -13.36 26.54
C SER A 211 8.22 -12.80 25.14
N THR A 212 7.49 -11.76 24.73
CA THR A 212 7.64 -11.18 23.39
C THR A 212 7.65 -9.65 23.42
N ILE A 213 8.66 -9.05 22.81
CA ILE A 213 8.68 -7.64 22.43
C ILE A 213 8.16 -7.52 21.00
N LYS A 214 7.28 -6.55 20.77
CA LYS A 214 6.62 -6.34 19.48
C LYS A 214 7.07 -5.03 18.89
N VAL A 215 7.47 -5.03 17.63
CA VAL A 215 7.92 -3.83 16.92
C VAL A 215 7.18 -3.73 15.60
N PHE A 216 6.65 -2.57 15.25
CA PHE A 216 5.91 -2.37 13.99
C PHE A 216 5.88 -0.90 13.58
N LEU A 217 5.60 -0.62 12.31
CA LEU A 217 5.33 0.74 11.85
C LEU A 217 3.89 1.13 12.18
N SER A 218 3.62 2.37 12.58
CA SER A 218 2.27 2.89 12.77
C SER A 218 2.17 4.27 12.13
N ASP A 219 1.00 4.61 11.60
CA ASP A 219 0.72 5.94 11.04
C ASP A 219 0.93 7.02 12.11
N GLU A 220 1.58 8.13 11.77
CA GLU A 220 1.86 9.28 12.65
C GLU A 220 0.95 10.50 12.38
N TYR A 221 0.20 10.54 11.27
CA TYR A 221 -0.61 11.70 10.88
C TYR A 221 -2.15 11.51 10.97
N THR A 222 -2.66 10.28 10.83
CA THR A 222 -4.11 10.04 10.74
C THR A 222 -4.75 9.59 12.05
N THR A 223 -6.10 9.55 12.12
CA THR A 223 -6.83 9.03 13.29
C THR A 223 -6.53 7.55 13.65
N TYR A 224 -5.63 6.90 12.90
CA TYR A 224 -5.28 5.49 13.01
C TYR A 224 -3.92 5.25 13.71
N HIS A 225 -3.41 6.20 14.50
CA HIS A 225 -2.25 5.94 15.35
C HIS A 225 -2.50 4.75 16.28
N TYR A 226 -1.42 4.03 16.62
CA TYR A 226 -1.49 2.97 17.61
C TYR A 226 -1.86 3.52 18.99
N ASN A 227 -3.00 3.04 19.51
CA ASN A 227 -3.38 3.20 20.90
C ASN A 227 -2.96 1.95 21.66
N PHE A 228 -2.21 2.17 22.75
CA PHE A 228 -1.70 1.10 23.58
C PHE A 228 -2.84 0.36 24.28
N THR A 229 -2.76 -0.97 24.28
CA THR A 229 -3.59 -1.81 25.15
C THR A 229 -2.72 -2.74 25.97
N ILE A 230 -3.15 -3.03 27.20
CA ILE A 230 -2.54 -4.05 28.05
C ILE A 230 -2.62 -5.43 27.38
N GLY A 231 -3.68 -5.68 26.61
CA GLY A 231 -3.81 -6.91 25.81
C GLY A 231 -2.64 -7.07 24.84
N ASP A 232 -2.28 -6.01 24.11
CA ASP A 232 -1.14 -6.04 23.21
C ASP A 232 0.18 -6.21 23.93
N LEU A 233 0.34 -5.68 25.15
CA LEU A 233 1.54 -5.91 25.97
C LEU A 233 1.67 -7.39 26.37
N LEU A 234 0.58 -8.02 26.79
CA LEU A 234 0.56 -9.39 27.32
C LEU A 234 0.47 -10.49 26.25
N SER A 235 0.08 -10.15 25.02
CA SER A 235 -0.02 -11.11 23.91
C SER A 235 1.34 -11.63 23.45
N ASP A 236 1.43 -12.87 22.99
CA ASP A 236 2.65 -13.40 22.40
C ASP A 236 2.90 -12.89 20.97
N GLU A 237 1.83 -12.47 20.27
CA GLU A 237 1.88 -11.94 18.91
C GLU A 237 1.11 -10.63 18.78
N ILE A 238 1.48 -9.81 17.80
CA ILE A 238 0.64 -8.68 17.42
C ILE A 238 -0.54 -9.20 16.59
N ASN A 239 -1.76 -8.97 17.04
CA ASN A 239 -2.94 -9.41 16.32
C ASN A 239 -3.10 -8.61 15.01
N GLU A 240 -3.20 -9.30 13.87
CA GLU A 240 -3.33 -8.68 12.54
C GLU A 240 -4.53 -7.70 12.46
N THR A 241 -5.59 -7.89 13.25
CA THR A 241 -6.73 -6.95 13.30
C THR A 241 -6.45 -5.69 14.12
N THR A 242 -5.59 -5.77 15.14
CA THR A 242 -5.05 -4.60 15.87
C THR A 242 -4.02 -3.86 15.00
N VAL A 243 -3.36 -4.59 14.10
CA VAL A 243 -2.31 -4.17 13.15
C VAL A 243 -2.89 -3.71 11.81
N ALA A 244 -4.18 -3.87 11.54
CA ALA A 244 -4.79 -3.38 10.30
C ALA A 244 -4.62 -1.84 10.13
N SER A 245 -4.45 -1.10 11.24
CA SER A 245 -4.09 0.32 11.28
C SER A 245 -2.58 0.62 11.16
N THR A 246 -1.74 -0.40 11.03
CA THR A 246 -0.25 -0.31 11.11
C THR A 246 0.44 -0.65 9.79
N SER A 247 -0.30 -1.03 8.76
CA SER A 247 0.28 -1.15 7.43
C SER A 247 0.79 0.21 6.97
N ALA A 248 2.05 0.28 6.55
CA ALA A 248 2.64 1.51 6.07
C ALA A 248 2.45 1.63 4.56
N TYR A 249 2.12 2.84 4.08
CA TYR A 249 2.18 3.19 2.66
C TYR A 249 3.61 3.57 2.31
N LEU A 250 4.32 2.62 1.73
CA LEU A 250 5.69 2.75 1.30
C LEU A 250 5.73 3.27 -0.13
N LEU A 251 6.61 4.23 -0.39
CA LEU A 251 6.78 4.77 -1.74
C LEU A 251 7.66 3.83 -2.56
N THR A 252 7.21 3.45 -3.75
CA THR A 252 7.99 2.66 -4.70
C THR A 252 9.02 3.52 -5.43
N ILE A 253 10.26 3.05 -5.47
CA ILE A 253 11.39 3.65 -6.18
C ILE A 253 12.02 2.63 -7.14
N ILE A 254 12.34 3.07 -8.33
CA ILE A 254 13.22 2.35 -9.25
C ILE A 254 14.68 2.63 -8.86
N ALA A 255 15.35 1.61 -8.33
CA ALA A 255 16.68 1.72 -7.74
C ALA A 255 17.83 1.30 -8.67
N ASP A 256 17.57 1.09 -9.97
CA ASP A 256 18.59 0.58 -10.90
C ASP A 256 19.52 1.66 -11.46
N GLN A 257 19.14 2.93 -11.32
CA GLN A 257 19.91 4.10 -11.72
C GLN A 257 19.73 5.19 -10.65
N PRO A 258 20.73 6.06 -10.42
CA PRO A 258 20.72 6.99 -9.30
C PRO A 258 19.75 8.17 -9.45
N ASN A 259 19.34 8.51 -10.66
CA ASN A 259 18.41 9.61 -10.95
C ASN A 259 17.85 9.51 -12.37
N CYS A 260 16.82 10.30 -12.65
CA CYS A 260 16.16 10.43 -13.95
C CYS A 260 17.13 10.77 -15.08
N THR A 261 18.06 11.71 -14.84
CA THR A 261 18.99 12.20 -15.89
C THR A 261 19.90 11.08 -16.41
N ILE A 262 20.32 10.17 -15.53
CA ILE A 262 21.12 9.01 -15.92
C ILE A 262 20.21 7.92 -16.49
N ALA A 263 19.06 7.65 -15.88
CA ALA A 263 18.14 6.61 -16.32
C ALA A 263 17.64 6.84 -17.76
N GLN A 264 17.34 8.07 -18.14
CA GLN A 264 16.89 8.43 -19.49
C GLN A 264 17.92 8.17 -20.60
N LYS A 265 19.19 7.97 -20.26
CA LYS A 265 20.25 7.66 -21.24
C LYS A 265 20.23 6.20 -21.69
N ASP A 266 19.50 5.33 -20.99
CA ASP A 266 19.31 3.92 -21.33
C ASP A 266 17.82 3.61 -21.53
N PRO A 267 17.26 3.92 -22.72
CA PRO A 267 15.83 3.73 -23.00
C PRO A 267 15.35 2.28 -22.85
N GLU A 268 16.25 1.30 -22.98
CA GLU A 268 15.88 -0.12 -22.84
C GLU A 268 15.59 -0.50 -21.39
N ARG A 269 16.17 0.21 -20.41
CA ARG A 269 15.99 -0.06 -18.97
C ARG A 269 15.14 0.98 -18.25
N TYR A 270 14.95 2.14 -18.86
CA TYR A 270 14.24 3.26 -18.29
C TYR A 270 12.76 2.95 -18.05
N ALA A 271 12.33 3.04 -16.79
CA ALA A 271 11.01 2.56 -16.36
C ALA A 271 9.83 3.45 -16.78
N CYS A 272 10.06 4.76 -17.03
CA CYS A 272 8.95 5.70 -17.22
C CYS A 272 8.50 5.85 -18.66
N GLY A 273 9.29 5.41 -19.65
CA GLY A 273 9.00 5.70 -21.06
C GLY A 273 8.75 7.19 -21.27
N ASP A 274 7.60 7.54 -21.85
CA ASP A 274 7.24 8.95 -22.08
C ASP A 274 6.60 9.64 -20.86
N ASN A 275 6.36 8.91 -19.77
CA ASN A 275 5.77 9.46 -18.54
C ASN A 275 6.78 10.30 -17.75
N LYS A 276 6.26 11.13 -16.83
CA LYS A 276 7.09 12.02 -16.02
C LYS A 276 7.99 11.22 -15.09
N CYS A 277 9.27 11.53 -15.10
CA CYS A 277 10.24 11.02 -14.13
C CYS A 277 10.46 12.00 -13.00
N LEU A 278 10.56 11.49 -11.78
CA LEU A 278 10.84 12.22 -10.56
C LEU A 278 12.01 11.54 -9.85
N ASP A 279 13.04 12.31 -9.51
CA ASP A 279 14.15 11.81 -8.71
C ASP A 279 13.64 11.38 -7.32
N ALA A 280 14.27 10.36 -6.74
CA ALA A 280 14.00 9.99 -5.35
C ALA A 280 14.50 11.10 -4.42
N ASP A 281 13.67 11.51 -3.48
CA ASP A 281 13.99 12.54 -2.48
C ASP A 281 14.83 11.98 -1.31
N ASP A 282 15.64 10.94 -1.53
CA ASP A 282 16.42 10.25 -0.50
C ASP A 282 17.89 10.03 -0.91
N GLU A 283 18.77 9.87 0.09
CA GLU A 283 20.22 9.74 -0.11
C GLU A 283 20.62 8.47 -0.90
N ASN A 284 19.73 7.48 -1.01
CA ASN A 284 20.01 6.24 -1.73
C ASN A 284 19.88 6.42 -3.25
N GLY A 285 19.33 7.54 -3.71
CA GLY A 285 19.08 7.81 -5.13
C GLY A 285 18.05 6.86 -5.73
N GLY A 286 17.81 6.99 -7.02
CA GLY A 286 16.70 6.33 -7.70
C GLY A 286 15.76 7.34 -8.31
N TYR A 287 14.69 6.81 -8.90
CA TYR A 287 13.64 7.63 -9.49
C TYR A 287 12.30 6.91 -9.45
N ARG A 288 11.22 7.63 -9.70
CA ARG A 288 9.88 7.08 -9.86
C ARG A 288 9.16 7.74 -11.03
N CYS A 289 8.14 7.06 -11.52
CA CYS A 289 7.33 7.54 -12.63
C CYS A 289 6.02 8.14 -12.12
N ALA A 290 5.49 9.14 -12.82
CA ALA A 290 4.23 9.79 -12.52
C ALA A 290 3.50 10.19 -13.82
N CYS A 291 2.16 10.16 -13.78
CA CYS A 291 1.37 10.73 -14.87
C CYS A 291 1.35 12.26 -14.75
N ILE A 292 1.43 12.95 -15.90
CA ILE A 292 1.41 14.43 -15.97
C ILE A 292 0.02 14.97 -15.61
N ASN A 293 -1.04 14.25 -16.02
CA ASN A 293 -2.43 14.55 -15.71
C ASN A 293 -2.91 13.60 -14.61
N LYS A 294 -3.49 14.14 -13.53
CA LYS A 294 -3.82 13.43 -12.29
C LYS A 294 -5.05 12.53 -12.40
N TYR A 295 -5.10 11.64 -13.39
CA TYR A 295 -6.09 10.56 -13.36
C TYR A 295 -5.69 9.60 -12.26
N THR A 296 -6.54 9.46 -11.23
CA THR A 296 -6.25 8.65 -10.04
C THR A 296 -6.08 7.16 -10.34
N ASN A 297 -6.52 6.73 -11.54
CA ASN A 297 -6.50 5.34 -11.97
C ASN A 297 -5.44 5.02 -13.04
N SER A 298 -4.52 5.91 -13.38
CA SER A 298 -3.49 5.58 -14.39
C SER A 298 -2.21 5.05 -13.75
N ASN A 299 -1.57 4.08 -14.41
CA ASN A 299 -0.29 3.50 -13.99
C ASN A 299 0.87 4.07 -14.82
N PRO A 300 1.76 4.89 -14.22
CA PRO A 300 2.86 5.54 -14.94
C PRO A 300 4.01 4.60 -15.35
N TYR A 301 3.93 3.32 -14.98
CA TYR A 301 4.87 2.28 -15.39
C TYR A 301 4.37 1.48 -16.60
N LEU A 302 3.22 1.86 -17.18
CA LEU A 302 2.66 1.27 -18.39
C LEU A 302 2.68 2.27 -19.55
N GLU A 303 2.98 1.76 -20.74
CA GLU A 303 2.97 2.53 -21.99
C GLU A 303 1.53 2.92 -22.37
N GLY A 304 1.28 4.23 -22.52
CA GLY A 304 -0.01 4.81 -22.94
C GLY A 304 -1.11 4.84 -21.87
N ASP A 305 -0.85 4.44 -20.63
CA ASP A 305 -1.88 4.35 -19.58
C ASP A 305 -2.18 5.72 -18.93
N CYS A 306 -1.22 6.65 -18.96
CA CYS A 306 -1.41 8.03 -18.49
C CYS A 306 -2.20 8.92 -19.46
N ASP A 307 -2.36 8.48 -20.71
CA ASP A 307 -3.06 9.23 -21.77
C ASP A 307 -4.54 8.83 -21.90
N GLN A 308 -5.00 7.87 -21.10
CA GLN A 308 -6.41 7.50 -21.04
C GLN A 308 -7.17 8.61 -20.31
N VAL A 309 -7.92 9.40 -21.07
CA VAL A 309 -8.91 10.32 -20.53
C VAL A 309 -10.01 9.48 -19.88
N ASP A 310 -10.33 9.75 -18.61
CA ASP A 310 -11.59 9.32 -17.99
C ASP A 310 -12.75 9.94 -18.80
N ASP A 311 -13.13 9.31 -19.92
CA ASP A 311 -14.44 9.50 -20.52
C ASP A 311 -15.42 8.88 -19.52
N GLY A 312 -15.90 9.66 -18.55
CA GLY A 312 -16.72 9.21 -17.41
C GLY A 312 -17.95 8.37 -17.78
N GLY A 313 -17.73 7.09 -18.07
CA GLY A 313 -18.70 6.21 -18.68
C GLY A 313 -18.33 4.76 -18.43
N ALA A 314 -19.27 4.05 -17.81
CA ALA A 314 -19.31 2.62 -17.56
C ALA A 314 -18.41 1.76 -18.47
N HIS A 315 -17.68 0.82 -17.86
CA HIS A 315 -17.15 -0.35 -18.55
C HIS A 315 -18.24 -1.00 -19.41
N GLY A 316 -18.16 -0.76 -20.71
CA GLY A 316 -19.10 -1.22 -21.71
C GLY A 316 -18.51 -1.02 -23.09
N GLY A 317 -17.42 -1.75 -23.39
CA GLY A 317 -16.90 -1.79 -24.76
C GLY A 317 -17.92 -2.42 -25.70
N CYS A 318 -18.46 -1.63 -26.63
CA CYS A 318 -19.15 -2.12 -27.83
C CYS A 318 -18.46 -1.54 -29.05
N GLY A 319 -17.41 -2.22 -29.52
CA GLY A 319 -16.91 -2.06 -30.89
C GLY A 319 -17.94 -2.60 -31.89
N GLY A 320 -18.10 -1.87 -33.00
CA GLY A 320 -18.88 -2.18 -34.20
C GLY A 320 -19.74 -3.45 -34.23
N ARG A 321 -21.08 -3.22 -34.29
CA ARG A 321 -22.20 -4.15 -34.52
C ARG A 321 -22.81 -4.80 -33.26
N GLY A 322 -23.86 -4.13 -32.76
CA GLY A 322 -25.03 -4.76 -32.13
C GLY A 322 -24.80 -5.46 -30.79
N CYS A 323 -24.91 -4.72 -29.68
CA CYS A 323 -24.95 -5.30 -28.35
C CYS A 323 -26.38 -5.78 -28.01
N GLN A 324 -26.61 -7.10 -28.05
CA GLN A 324 -27.75 -7.74 -27.38
C GLN A 324 -27.36 -8.03 -25.93
N LEU A 325 -27.96 -7.32 -24.98
CA LEU A 325 -27.87 -7.62 -23.55
C LEU A 325 -28.58 -8.95 -23.28
N ARG A 326 -27.82 -10.02 -22.99
CA ARG A 326 -28.32 -11.16 -22.22
C ARG A 326 -27.84 -11.00 -20.78
N THR A 327 -28.71 -10.49 -19.92
CA THR A 327 -28.48 -10.47 -18.47
C THR A 327 -28.72 -11.86 -17.89
N CYS A 328 -27.79 -12.33 -17.05
CA CYS A 328 -28.02 -13.44 -16.14
C CYS A 328 -28.17 -12.92 -14.71
N SER A 329 -29.33 -13.26 -14.13
CA SER A 329 -29.64 -13.53 -12.72
C SER A 329 -30.04 -12.41 -11.76
N ARG A 330 -31.31 -12.58 -11.35
CA ARG A 330 -31.98 -12.44 -10.03
C ARG A 330 -31.91 -11.11 -9.27
N ASP A 331 -33.11 -10.53 -9.20
CA ASP A 331 -33.67 -9.71 -8.13
C ASP A 331 -33.05 -8.32 -7.91
N ARG A 332 -33.39 -7.40 -8.83
CA ARG A 332 -34.01 -6.07 -8.59
C ARG A 332 -33.75 -5.17 -9.80
N VAL A 333 -34.82 -4.68 -10.43
CA VAL A 333 -34.74 -3.75 -11.56
C VAL A 333 -34.91 -2.33 -11.02
N THR A 334 -33.87 -1.51 -11.10
CA THR A 334 -33.99 -0.05 -10.94
C THR A 334 -34.14 0.55 -12.32
N VAL A 335 -35.30 1.13 -12.63
CA VAL A 335 -35.54 1.87 -13.87
C VAL A 335 -35.16 3.33 -13.64
N MET A 336 -34.06 3.79 -14.24
CA MET A 336 -33.74 5.22 -14.32
C MET A 336 -34.34 5.75 -15.62
N ALA A 337 -35.39 6.58 -15.54
CA ALA A 337 -35.96 7.24 -16.70
C ALA A 337 -35.01 8.35 -17.17
N MET A 338 -34.64 8.32 -18.46
CA MET A 338 -33.86 9.39 -19.08
C MET A 338 -34.74 10.62 -19.30
N ALA A 339 -34.35 11.76 -18.72
CA ALA A 339 -34.91 13.06 -19.09
C ALA A 339 -34.26 13.54 -20.40
N THR A 340 -35.08 14.06 -21.31
CA THR A 340 -34.66 14.70 -22.58
C THR A 340 -33.87 15.99 -22.32
N PRO A 341 -32.97 16.41 -23.23
CA PRO A 341 -32.12 17.58 -22.99
C PRO A 341 -32.94 18.88 -23.02
N ALA A 342 -32.84 19.67 -21.96
CA ALA A 342 -33.28 21.06 -21.94
C ALA A 342 -32.15 21.94 -22.47
N VAL A 343 -32.51 22.95 -23.27
CA VAL A 343 -31.62 23.93 -23.89
C VAL A 343 -30.99 24.81 -22.80
N ASP A 344 -29.66 24.93 -22.81
CA ASP A 344 -28.90 25.85 -21.95
C ASP A 344 -29.28 27.31 -22.25
N ASP A 345 -29.82 28.00 -21.25
CA ASP A 345 -29.75 29.46 -21.13
C ASP A 345 -28.95 29.77 -19.87
N GLY A 346 -27.78 30.35 -20.07
CA GLY A 346 -26.74 30.43 -19.04
C GLY A 346 -27.14 31.26 -17.84
N SER A 347 -26.95 30.73 -16.63
CA SER A 347 -26.51 31.50 -15.47
C SER A 347 -26.03 30.60 -14.34
N SER A 348 -24.92 30.99 -13.74
CA SER A 348 -24.22 30.43 -12.58
C SER A 348 -25.09 30.20 -11.33
N GLY A 349 -24.94 29.05 -10.66
CA GLY A 349 -25.38 28.89 -9.26
C GLY A 349 -25.33 27.47 -8.68
N GLY A 350 -24.37 27.23 -7.77
CA GLY A 350 -24.42 26.33 -6.59
C GLY A 350 -24.97 24.90 -6.69
N TYR A 351 -24.10 23.90 -6.51
CA TYR A 351 -24.50 22.53 -6.19
C TYR A 351 -24.91 22.39 -4.72
N GLY A 352 -26.21 22.16 -4.48
CA GLY A 352 -26.72 21.63 -3.20
C GLY A 352 -27.04 20.15 -3.35
N ALA A 353 -26.33 19.29 -2.62
CA ALA A 353 -26.69 17.87 -2.52
C ALA A 353 -27.86 17.72 -1.53
N ALA A 354 -28.99 17.17 -2.00
CA ALA A 354 -30.06 16.71 -1.12
C ALA A 354 -29.79 15.26 -0.71
N SER A 355 -29.64 15.02 0.59
CA SER A 355 -29.55 13.71 1.21
C SER A 355 -30.88 12.96 1.11
N VAL A 356 -30.87 11.73 0.59
CA VAL A 356 -32.04 10.83 0.66
C VAL A 356 -31.94 10.01 1.94
N VAL A 357 -32.98 10.11 2.77
CA VAL A 357 -33.18 9.31 3.98
C VAL A 357 -33.94 8.04 3.56
N ASP A 358 -33.41 6.88 3.92
CA ASP A 358 -34.04 5.57 3.71
C ASP A 358 -35.24 5.38 4.65
N GLU A 359 -36.44 5.15 4.09
CA GLU A 359 -37.55 4.50 4.81
C GLU A 359 -38.21 3.38 3.96
N PRO A 360 -38.66 2.27 4.58
CA PRO A 360 -39.16 1.09 3.88
C PRO A 360 -40.66 1.21 3.50
N TRP A 361 -40.98 0.81 2.26
CA TRP A 361 -42.35 0.81 1.71
C TRP A 361 -43.29 -0.23 2.35
N THR A 362 -44.45 0.21 2.84
CA THR A 362 -45.65 -0.63 3.03
C THR A 362 -46.59 -0.55 1.82
N LYS A 363 -47.14 -1.71 1.44
CA LYS A 363 -48.01 -1.95 0.26
C LYS A 363 -49.33 -1.16 0.30
N ASN A 364 -49.84 -0.90 -0.91
CA ASN A 364 -51.09 -0.22 -1.32
C ASN A 364 -51.00 1.29 -1.49
N SER A 365 -50.94 1.75 -2.75
CA SER A 365 -51.73 2.88 -3.27
C SER A 365 -51.57 2.99 -4.78
N THR A 366 -52.69 2.92 -5.49
CA THR A 366 -52.89 3.15 -6.93
C THR A 366 -52.53 4.58 -7.34
N ALA A 367 -51.81 4.74 -8.46
CA ALA A 367 -51.48 6.05 -9.03
C ALA A 367 -52.72 6.70 -9.66
N VAL A 368 -53.05 7.91 -9.22
CA VAL A 368 -53.98 8.83 -9.89
C VAL A 368 -53.13 9.91 -10.54
N ALA A 369 -53.22 10.03 -11.86
CA ALA A 369 -52.67 11.16 -12.60
C ALA A 369 -53.59 12.37 -12.41
N VAL A 370 -53.04 13.50 -11.98
CA VAL A 370 -53.73 14.80 -12.02
C VAL A 370 -52.95 15.71 -12.94
N ASP A 371 -53.62 16.06 -14.02
CA ASP A 371 -53.27 17.04 -15.04
C ASP A 371 -53.58 18.43 -14.45
N GLU A 372 -52.62 19.37 -14.43
CA GLU A 372 -52.90 20.76 -14.03
C GLU A 372 -52.76 21.68 -15.25
N ASP A 373 -53.93 22.06 -15.77
CA ASP A 373 -54.13 23.09 -16.77
C ASP A 373 -54.27 24.49 -16.11
N ARG A 374 -53.99 25.51 -16.92
CA ARG A 374 -53.85 26.96 -16.64
C ARG A 374 -54.93 27.63 -15.78
N GLY A 375 -54.55 28.70 -15.06
CA GLY A 375 -55.53 29.72 -14.62
C GLY A 375 -55.06 30.89 -13.74
N GLN A 376 -54.71 32.01 -14.39
CA GLN A 376 -54.58 33.43 -13.97
C GLN A 376 -55.12 33.93 -12.59
N GLY A 377 -54.27 34.71 -11.89
CA GLY A 377 -54.46 36.16 -11.64
C GLY A 377 -55.23 36.66 -10.39
N GLY A 378 -54.60 37.52 -9.56
CA GLY A 378 -55.34 38.37 -8.60
C GLY A 378 -54.57 39.06 -7.46
N ARG A 379 -54.04 40.26 -7.74
CA ARG A 379 -53.58 41.40 -6.90
C ARG A 379 -53.87 41.44 -5.37
N GLY A 380 -52.90 41.96 -4.60
CA GLY A 380 -53.15 42.71 -3.34
C GLY A 380 -51.92 42.95 -2.43
N PRO A 381 -51.44 44.20 -2.21
CA PRO A 381 -50.20 44.56 -1.45
C PRO A 381 -50.52 45.30 -0.10
N PRO A 382 -49.59 46.01 0.61
CA PRO A 382 -48.20 45.73 1.04
C PRO A 382 -47.84 46.18 2.50
N ARG A 383 -46.55 46.02 2.88
CA ARG A 383 -45.74 46.68 3.97
C ARG A 383 -46.00 46.19 5.40
N ARG A 384 -45.01 46.01 6.29
CA ARG A 384 -43.62 46.49 6.39
C ARG A 384 -42.63 45.35 6.59
#